data_AF-A0A9D1XBJ1-F1
#
_entry.id   AF-A0A9D1XBJ1-F1
#
_cell.length_a   1.000
_cell.length_b   1.000
_cell.length_c   1.000
_cell.angle_alpha   90.00
_cell.angle_beta   90.00
_cell.angle_gamma   90.00
#
_symmetry.space_group_name_H-M   'P 1'
#
loop_
_entity.id
_entity.type
_entity.pdbx_description
1 polymer ?
#
loop_
_entity_poly.entity_id
_entity_poly.type
_entity_poly.pdbx_seq_one_letter_code
_entity_poly.pdbx_strand_id
1 'polypeptide(L)'
;MRKDLIKFSDERNRRNSIRTTILRDETTGEKFVVKEAIYPEGEGHLQDMIQYKKALDEMFPEVRTCPVEERDGALWFEFVKGESLEDRYRACVKEQDKVGFLQLLDYHTSLIAGKEENRCVFHSSPEFTEVFGECRELEGSEGLNVANFDAIAGNIIFQNEEPCFIDYEWVFLFPMPRELVLFHCIRDLYFHLPSLEKFYPLKEAMEYLRIRCPQEMLDEAYGNFHHYVICENDGASFAGAKAGALKERRDVQYYMNDAAYARREWEQCARNWQGAVQRNAEIEKYWQQASQANYQLNARLVKAEDALAGKEQKYNAEIRRLTEERDIWKQAYETVVNSKTWKAAQKLKRTLGKKV
;
A
#
# COMPACT_ATOMS: atom_id res chain seq x y z
N MET A 1 -50.50 -4.36 -8.22
CA MET A 1 -49.33 -3.52 -7.89
C MET A 1 -48.31 -3.58 -9.02
N ARG A 2 -47.94 -2.44 -9.59
CA ARG A 2 -46.84 -2.29 -10.55
C ARG A 2 -45.53 -2.03 -9.82
N LYS A 3 -44.41 -2.57 -10.32
CA LYS A 3 -43.07 -2.26 -9.81
C LYS A 3 -42.51 -1.05 -10.54
N ASP A 4 -42.28 0.04 -9.82
CA ASP A 4 -41.68 1.27 -10.36
C ASP A 4 -40.15 1.20 -10.33
N LEU A 5 -39.57 0.63 -9.26
CA LEU A 5 -38.14 0.50 -9.05
C LEU A 5 -37.83 -0.75 -8.23
N ILE A 6 -36.70 -1.41 -8.51
CA ILE A 6 -36.15 -2.49 -7.68
C ILE A 6 -34.67 -2.22 -7.48
N LYS A 7 -34.20 -2.26 -6.23
CA LYS A 7 -32.79 -2.16 -5.84
C LYS A 7 -32.43 -3.37 -4.99
N PHE A 8 -31.27 -3.95 -5.24
CA PHE A 8 -30.68 -5.02 -4.43
C PHE A 8 -29.46 -4.47 -3.70
N SER A 9 -29.29 -4.93 -2.47
CA SER A 9 -28.07 -4.73 -1.68
C SER A 9 -27.29 -6.05 -1.55
N ASP A 10 -27.31 -6.85 -2.62
CA ASP A 10 -26.71 -8.18 -2.74
C ASP A 10 -25.17 -8.19 -2.74
N GLU A 11 -24.55 -7.01 -2.70
CA GLU A 11 -23.12 -6.84 -2.41
C GLU A 11 -22.78 -7.00 -0.92
N ARG A 12 -23.78 -6.94 -0.05
CA ARG A 12 -23.64 -7.14 1.40
C ARG A 12 -23.55 -8.63 1.73
N ASN A 13 -23.17 -8.96 2.96
CA ASN A 13 -23.27 -10.33 3.45
C ASN A 13 -24.74 -10.80 3.47
N ARG A 14 -24.95 -12.10 3.65
CA ARG A 14 -26.28 -12.72 3.57
C ARG A 14 -27.27 -12.15 4.57
N ARG A 15 -26.82 -11.88 5.80
CA ARG A 15 -27.66 -11.32 6.87
C ARG A 15 -28.11 -9.88 6.61
N ASN A 16 -27.35 -9.10 5.85
CA ASN A 16 -27.64 -7.67 5.58
C ASN A 16 -28.13 -7.40 4.16
N SER A 17 -28.35 -8.45 3.36
CA SER A 17 -28.76 -8.37 1.97
C SER A 17 -30.28 -8.26 1.84
N ILE A 18 -30.76 -7.08 1.46
CA ILE A 18 -32.18 -6.80 1.24
C ILE A 18 -32.48 -6.40 -0.22
N ARG A 19 -33.70 -6.73 -0.65
CA ARG A 19 -34.35 -6.21 -1.85
C ARG A 19 -35.31 -5.11 -1.45
N THR A 20 -35.16 -3.93 -2.04
CA THR A 20 -36.07 -2.80 -1.87
C THR A 20 -36.83 -2.57 -3.18
N THR A 21 -38.16 -2.60 -3.11
CA THR A 21 -39.05 -2.40 -4.27
C THR A 21 -39.97 -1.20 -4.03
N ILE A 22 -40.01 -0.26 -4.96
CA ILE A 22 -41.07 0.77 -4.97
C ILE A 22 -42.23 0.20 -5.79
N LEU A 23 -43.36 -0.01 -5.12
CA LEU A 23 -44.61 -0.47 -5.73
C LEU A 23 -45.56 0.71 -5.94
N ARG A 24 -46.40 0.60 -6.97
CA ARG A 24 -47.50 1.51 -7.23
C ARG A 24 -48.80 0.72 -7.38
N ASP A 25 -49.84 1.14 -6.68
CA ASP A 25 -51.20 0.69 -6.95
C ASP A 25 -51.66 1.31 -8.28
N GLU A 26 -52.05 0.49 -9.26
CA GLU A 26 -52.44 0.98 -10.58
C GLU A 26 -53.83 1.63 -10.60
N THR A 27 -54.66 1.33 -9.59
CA THR A 27 -56.01 1.86 -9.44
C THR A 27 -56.00 3.19 -8.69
N THR A 28 -55.31 3.25 -7.54
CA THR A 28 -55.28 4.46 -6.70
C THR A 28 -54.10 5.38 -7.04
N GLY A 29 -53.04 4.86 -7.65
CA GLY A 29 -51.80 5.59 -7.91
C GLY A 29 -50.90 5.73 -6.67
N GLU A 30 -51.31 5.20 -5.51
CA GLU A 30 -50.53 5.21 -4.27
C GLU A 30 -49.26 4.38 -4.41
N LYS A 31 -48.23 4.78 -3.66
CA LYS A 31 -46.91 4.12 -3.70
C LYS A 31 -46.55 3.57 -2.33
N PHE A 32 -45.80 2.48 -2.35
CA PHE A 32 -45.27 1.82 -1.17
C PHE A 32 -43.82 1.44 -1.41
N VAL A 33 -43.01 1.41 -0.37
CA VAL A 33 -41.66 0.83 -0.41
C VAL A 33 -41.70 -0.50 0.32
N VAL A 34 -41.27 -1.58 -0.33
CA VAL A 34 -41.27 -2.92 0.24
C VAL A 34 -39.83 -3.39 0.39
N LYS A 35 -39.42 -3.74 1.61
CA LYS A 35 -38.12 -4.34 1.93
C LYS A 35 -38.28 -5.81 2.25
N GLU A 36 -37.48 -6.66 1.61
CA GLU A 36 -37.50 -8.12 1.71
C GLU A 36 -36.08 -8.65 1.87
N ALA A 37 -35.89 -9.67 2.71
CA ALA A 37 -34.59 -10.32 2.84
C ALA A 37 -34.31 -11.13 1.57
N ILE A 38 -33.09 -11.04 1.04
CA ILE A 38 -32.67 -11.84 -0.13
C ILE A 38 -32.40 -13.28 0.30
N TYR A 39 -31.90 -13.46 1.52
CA TYR A 39 -31.57 -14.75 2.11
C TYR A 39 -32.30 -14.91 3.47
N PRO A 40 -32.65 -16.16 3.87
CA PRO A 40 -33.28 -16.42 5.17
C PRO A 40 -32.50 -15.85 6.37
N GLU A 41 -31.17 -15.80 6.27
CA GLU A 41 -30.28 -15.24 7.29
C GLU A 41 -30.54 -13.75 7.60
N GLY A 42 -31.21 -13.02 6.69
CA GLY A 42 -31.55 -11.61 6.85
C GLY A 42 -32.94 -11.33 7.40
N GLU A 43 -33.73 -12.35 7.78
CA GLU A 43 -35.05 -12.15 8.39
C GLU A 43 -34.96 -11.36 9.70
N GLY A 44 -33.94 -11.64 10.53
CA GLY A 44 -33.70 -10.90 11.78
C GLY A 44 -33.45 -9.41 11.54
N HIS A 45 -32.65 -9.08 10.52
CA HIS A 45 -32.33 -7.69 10.14
C HIS A 45 -33.59 -6.87 9.79
N LEU A 46 -34.58 -7.50 9.13
CA LEU A 46 -35.88 -6.84 8.90
C LEU A 46 -36.67 -6.67 10.20
N GLN A 47 -36.73 -7.70 11.05
CA GLN A 47 -37.46 -7.63 12.32
C GLN A 47 -36.90 -6.53 13.23
N ASP A 48 -35.59 -6.32 13.21
CA ASP A 48 -34.94 -5.27 13.98
C ASP A 48 -35.45 -3.87 13.57
N MET A 49 -35.76 -3.62 12.29
CA MET A 49 -36.33 -2.34 11.85
C MET A 49 -37.67 -1.98 12.53
N ILE A 50 -38.48 -2.98 12.92
CA ILE A 50 -39.71 -2.77 13.67
C ILE A 50 -39.40 -2.29 15.10
N GLN A 51 -38.34 -2.83 15.71
CA GLN A 51 -37.86 -2.39 17.02
C GLN A 51 -37.23 -1.00 16.94
N TYR A 52 -36.42 -0.76 15.91
CA TYR A 52 -35.81 0.53 15.62
C TYR A 52 -36.85 1.62 15.51
N LYS A 53 -37.95 1.39 14.77
CA LYS A 53 -39.05 2.35 14.71
C LYS A 53 -39.56 2.75 16.09
N LYS A 54 -39.77 1.79 16.99
CA LYS A 54 -40.28 2.07 18.35
C LYS A 54 -39.29 2.92 19.15
N ALA A 55 -38.01 2.57 19.09
CA ALA A 55 -36.95 3.33 19.76
C ALA A 55 -36.84 4.76 19.20
N LEU A 56 -36.97 4.92 17.87
CA LEU A 56 -36.95 6.22 17.22
C LEU A 56 -38.17 7.08 17.58
N ASP A 57 -39.38 6.52 17.56
CA ASP A 57 -40.59 7.23 17.97
C ASP A 57 -40.50 7.74 19.42
N GLU A 58 -39.79 7.01 20.30
CA GLU A 58 -39.61 7.40 21.70
C GLU A 58 -38.52 8.47 21.90
N MET A 59 -37.39 8.34 21.21
CA MET A 59 -36.21 9.20 21.40
C MET A 59 -36.19 10.44 20.49
N PHE A 60 -36.97 10.46 19.42
CA PHE A 60 -36.98 11.52 18.40
C PHE A 60 -38.39 12.09 18.18
N PRO A 61 -39.06 12.65 19.21
CA PRO A 61 -40.45 13.10 19.11
C PRO A 61 -40.67 14.26 18.13
N GLU A 62 -39.62 14.99 17.77
CA GLU A 62 -39.65 16.08 16.78
C GLU A 62 -39.48 15.60 15.33
N VAL A 63 -39.24 14.30 15.13
CA VAL A 63 -39.04 13.69 13.81
C VAL A 63 -39.99 12.53 13.62
N ARG A 64 -40.78 12.55 12.55
CA ARG A 64 -41.65 11.42 12.24
C ARG A 64 -40.81 10.24 11.77
N THR A 65 -41.03 9.05 12.31
CA THR A 65 -40.49 7.83 11.71
C THR A 65 -41.47 7.29 10.68
N CYS A 66 -41.01 7.05 9.45
CA CYS A 66 -41.86 6.53 8.38
C CYS A 66 -42.60 5.25 8.85
N PRO A 67 -43.93 5.18 8.74
CA PRO A 67 -44.68 4.00 9.17
C PRO A 67 -44.27 2.75 8.41
N VAL A 68 -44.21 1.63 9.13
CA VAL A 68 -43.90 0.30 8.59
C VAL A 68 -44.95 -0.70 9.06
N GLU A 69 -45.33 -1.60 8.17
CA GLU A 69 -46.20 -2.74 8.44
C GLU A 69 -45.56 -4.02 7.92
N GLU A 70 -45.53 -5.06 8.74
CA GLU A 70 -45.08 -6.38 8.30
C GLU A 70 -46.22 -7.14 7.62
N ARG A 71 -45.98 -7.64 6.40
CA ARG A 71 -46.92 -8.47 5.63
C ARG A 71 -46.14 -9.57 4.92
N ASP A 72 -46.52 -10.83 5.18
CA ASP A 72 -45.95 -12.01 4.50
C ASP A 72 -44.40 -12.07 4.55
N GLY A 73 -43.78 -11.67 5.67
CA GLY A 73 -42.32 -11.64 5.84
C GLY A 73 -41.61 -10.48 5.15
N ALA A 74 -42.36 -9.52 4.60
CA ALA A 74 -41.85 -8.29 4.01
C ALA A 74 -42.27 -7.07 4.84
N LEU A 75 -41.44 -6.03 4.84
CA LEU A 75 -41.77 -4.75 5.46
C LEU A 75 -42.30 -3.77 4.43
N TRP A 76 -43.49 -3.24 4.68
CA TRP A 76 -44.18 -2.28 3.84
C TRP A 76 -44.14 -0.91 4.48
N PHE A 77 -43.44 0.03 3.84
CA PHE A 77 -43.34 1.41 4.27
C PHE A 77 -44.24 2.30 3.41
N GLU A 78 -44.76 3.36 4.03
CA GLU A 78 -45.39 4.45 3.31
C GLU A 78 -44.39 5.12 2.35
N PHE A 79 -44.84 5.47 1.15
CA PHE A 79 -44.03 6.29 0.25
C PHE A 79 -44.17 7.77 0.60
N VAL A 80 -43.21 8.27 1.37
CA VAL A 80 -43.14 9.69 1.78
C VAL A 80 -42.70 10.55 0.59
N LYS A 81 -43.47 11.59 0.30
CA LYS A 81 -43.15 12.59 -0.74
C LYS A 81 -42.80 13.90 -0.07
N GLY A 82 -41.77 14.56 -0.56
CA GLY A 82 -41.34 15.84 -0.03
C GLY A 82 -39.98 16.25 -0.56
N GLU A 83 -39.49 17.37 -0.06
CA GLU A 83 -38.11 17.83 -0.24
C GLU A 83 -37.21 17.10 0.76
N SER A 84 -36.03 16.63 0.34
CA SER A 84 -35.07 16.05 1.27
C SER A 84 -34.22 17.13 1.96
N LEU A 85 -33.64 16.81 3.12
CA LEU A 85 -32.64 17.70 3.74
C LEU A 85 -31.43 17.90 2.82
N GLU A 86 -31.06 16.88 2.04
CA GLU A 86 -30.02 17.00 1.00
C GLU A 86 -30.39 18.03 -0.08
N ASP A 87 -31.66 18.13 -0.48
CA ASP A 87 -32.11 19.15 -1.44
C ASP A 87 -31.96 20.57 -0.86
N ARG A 88 -32.24 20.75 0.43
CA ARG A 88 -32.00 22.02 1.14
C ARG A 88 -30.52 22.40 1.15
N TYR A 89 -29.63 21.44 1.44
CA TYR A 89 -28.18 21.66 1.33
C TYR A 89 -27.77 22.02 -0.11
N ARG A 90 -28.33 21.33 -1.11
CA ARG A 90 -28.06 21.61 -2.53
C ARG A 90 -28.50 23.03 -2.93
N ALA A 91 -29.62 23.52 -2.39
CA ALA A 91 -30.06 24.89 -2.58
C ALA A 91 -29.05 25.89 -2.01
N CYS A 92 -28.55 25.70 -0.79
CA CYS A 92 -27.51 26.55 -0.21
C CYS A 92 -26.25 26.61 -1.08
N VAL A 93 -25.79 25.45 -1.59
CA VAL A 93 -24.63 25.40 -2.50
C VAL A 93 -24.90 26.16 -3.80
N LYS A 94 -26.08 25.98 -4.40
CA LYS A 94 -26.47 26.67 -5.63
C LYS A 94 -26.55 28.18 -5.46
N GLU A 95 -27.05 28.63 -4.31
CA GLU A 95 -27.25 30.05 -3.98
C GLU A 95 -26.01 30.70 -3.34
N GLN A 96 -24.96 29.90 -3.10
CA GLN A 96 -23.76 30.31 -2.37
C GLN A 96 -24.04 30.81 -0.94
N ASP A 97 -25.10 30.31 -0.32
CA ASP A 97 -25.53 30.68 1.02
C ASP A 97 -24.83 29.85 2.10
N LYS A 98 -23.70 30.37 2.59
CA LYS A 98 -22.96 29.74 3.69
C LYS A 98 -23.68 29.84 5.04
N VAL A 99 -24.51 30.86 5.25
CA VAL A 99 -25.20 31.04 6.53
C VAL A 99 -26.31 30.01 6.65
N GLY A 100 -27.14 29.85 5.61
CA GLY A 100 -28.14 28.79 5.55
C GLY A 100 -27.53 27.40 5.64
N PHE A 101 -26.38 27.17 5.00
CA PHE A 101 -25.66 25.89 5.12
C PHE A 101 -25.30 25.56 6.57
N LEU A 102 -24.76 26.52 7.33
CA LEU A 102 -24.42 26.32 8.74
C LEU A 102 -25.66 26.11 9.62
N GLN A 103 -26.75 26.83 9.34
CA GLN A 103 -28.03 26.62 10.02
C GLN A 103 -28.59 25.22 9.76
N LEU A 104 -28.43 24.69 8.55
CA LEU A 104 -28.80 23.31 8.23
C LEU A 104 -27.91 22.30 8.95
N LEU A 105 -26.60 22.56 9.10
CA LEU A 105 -25.72 21.70 9.90
C LEU A 105 -26.17 21.63 11.37
N ASP A 106 -26.50 22.77 11.97
CA ASP A 106 -27.01 22.84 13.34
C ASP A 106 -28.34 22.07 13.48
N TYR A 107 -29.25 22.28 12.53
CA TYR A 107 -30.55 21.60 12.52
C TYR A 107 -30.42 20.10 12.29
N HIS A 108 -29.59 19.66 11.34
CA HIS A 108 -29.33 18.24 11.10
C HIS A 108 -28.72 17.58 12.35
N THR A 109 -27.80 18.28 13.01
CA THR A 109 -27.21 17.85 14.28
C THR A 109 -28.24 17.67 15.38
N SER A 110 -29.25 18.55 15.48
CA SER A 110 -30.33 18.37 16.46
C SER A 110 -31.23 17.18 16.11
N LEU A 111 -31.53 16.96 14.83
CA LEU A 111 -32.29 15.78 14.37
C LEU A 111 -31.55 14.46 14.68
N ILE A 112 -30.22 14.43 14.58
CA ILE A 112 -29.40 13.26 14.90
C ILE A 112 -29.33 12.99 16.40
N ALA A 113 -29.33 14.03 17.23
CA ALA A 113 -29.21 13.87 18.68
C ALA A 113 -30.49 13.34 19.34
N GLY A 114 -31.67 13.75 18.84
CA GLY A 114 -32.95 13.47 19.49
C GLY A 114 -33.12 14.23 20.80
N LYS A 115 -34.00 13.74 21.68
CA LYS A 115 -34.26 14.35 22.99
C LYS A 115 -33.07 14.24 23.94
N GLU A 116 -33.02 15.09 24.96
CA GLU A 116 -31.88 15.17 25.88
C GLU A 116 -31.59 13.86 26.62
N GLU A 117 -32.61 13.06 26.92
CA GLU A 117 -32.47 11.75 27.56
C GLU A 117 -31.75 10.72 26.68
N ASN A 118 -31.62 10.98 25.38
CA ASN A 118 -30.84 10.13 24.49
C ASN A 118 -29.33 10.32 24.70
N ARG A 119 -28.88 11.41 25.33
CA ARG A 119 -27.46 11.66 25.57
C ARG A 119 -26.92 10.74 26.66
N CYS A 120 -25.69 10.27 26.45
CA CYS A 120 -24.94 9.51 27.43
C CYS A 120 -23.45 9.86 27.39
N VAL A 121 -22.68 9.28 28.31
CA VAL A 121 -21.22 9.20 28.17
C VAL A 121 -20.91 7.91 27.42
N PHE A 122 -20.20 8.01 26.30
CA PHE A 122 -19.85 6.85 25.51
C PHE A 122 -18.82 6.00 26.26
N HIS A 123 -19.15 4.71 26.38
CA HIS A 123 -18.24 3.66 26.82
C HIS A 123 -18.33 2.53 25.81
N SER A 124 -17.18 2.08 25.29
CA SER A 124 -17.16 1.00 24.31
C SER A 124 -17.82 -0.26 24.88
N SER A 125 -18.69 -0.88 24.08
CA SER A 125 -19.34 -2.15 24.39
C SER A 125 -18.84 -3.26 23.44
N PRO A 126 -19.07 -4.55 23.78
CA PRO A 126 -18.80 -5.64 22.86
C PRO A 126 -19.52 -5.49 21.51
N GLU A 127 -20.78 -5.04 21.52
CA GLU A 127 -21.59 -4.79 20.33
C GLU A 127 -21.00 -3.67 19.48
N PHE A 128 -20.58 -2.56 20.10
CA PHE A 128 -19.89 -1.48 19.39
C PHE A 128 -18.60 -2.00 18.75
N THR A 129 -17.79 -2.75 19.50
CA THR A 129 -16.50 -3.26 19.04
C THR A 129 -16.67 -4.27 17.89
N GLU A 130 -17.74 -5.07 17.90
CA GLU A 130 -18.06 -6.00 16.81
C GLU A 130 -18.35 -5.26 15.49
N VAL A 131 -19.07 -4.15 15.56
CA VAL A 131 -19.53 -3.41 14.37
C VAL A 131 -18.50 -2.39 13.90
N PHE A 132 -17.90 -1.63 14.80
CA PHE A 132 -17.06 -0.47 14.50
C PHE A 132 -15.57 -0.68 14.84
N GLY A 133 -15.22 -1.79 15.48
CA GLY A 133 -13.86 -2.06 15.97
C GLY A 133 -13.50 -1.27 17.23
N GLU A 134 -12.23 -1.32 17.62
CA GLU A 134 -11.73 -0.56 18.78
C GLU A 134 -11.56 0.93 18.41
N CYS A 135 -12.19 1.83 19.17
CA CYS A 135 -11.98 3.27 19.04
C CYS A 135 -11.77 3.90 20.43
N ARG A 136 -10.52 3.89 20.90
CA ARG A 136 -10.17 4.29 22.28
C ARG A 136 -10.19 5.79 22.47
N GLU A 137 -10.02 6.54 21.39
CA GLU A 137 -10.00 8.00 21.32
C GLU A 137 -11.34 8.62 21.69
N LEU A 138 -12.44 7.88 21.48
CA LEU A 138 -13.80 8.31 21.79
C LEU A 138 -14.25 7.89 23.19
N GLU A 139 -13.46 7.07 23.91
CA GLU A 139 -13.83 6.59 25.25
C GLU A 139 -14.06 7.77 26.22
N GLY A 140 -15.22 7.80 26.86
CA GLY A 140 -15.63 8.89 27.75
C GLY A 140 -16.11 10.16 27.04
N SER A 141 -16.24 10.16 25.71
CA SER A 141 -16.83 11.28 24.96
C SER A 141 -18.34 11.37 25.15
N GLU A 142 -18.95 12.40 24.56
CA GLU A 142 -20.40 12.43 24.43
C GLU A 142 -20.89 11.31 23.51
N GLY A 143 -21.96 10.63 23.92
CA GLY A 143 -22.59 9.55 23.17
C GLY A 143 -24.11 9.66 23.11
N LEU A 144 -24.72 8.76 22.33
CA LEU A 144 -26.15 8.61 22.13
C LEU A 144 -26.55 7.16 22.49
N ASN A 145 -27.61 6.98 23.29
CA ASN A 145 -28.12 5.66 23.66
C ASN A 145 -28.81 4.96 22.48
N VAL A 146 -29.49 5.74 21.65
CA VAL A 146 -30.13 5.33 20.39
C VAL A 146 -29.59 6.23 19.28
N ALA A 147 -28.94 5.62 18.29
CA ALA A 147 -28.38 6.35 17.16
C ALA A 147 -28.93 5.81 15.84
N ASN A 148 -29.70 6.64 15.12
CA ASN A 148 -30.03 6.36 13.73
C ASN A 148 -28.83 6.71 12.84
N PHE A 149 -28.05 5.71 12.46
CA PHE A 149 -26.90 5.89 11.57
C PHE A 149 -27.36 6.17 10.13
N ASP A 150 -28.59 5.80 9.76
CA ASP A 150 -29.20 6.18 8.48
C ASP A 150 -29.82 7.58 8.46
N ALA A 151 -29.63 8.40 9.50
CA ALA A 151 -30.07 9.80 9.52
C ALA A 151 -29.20 10.71 8.62
N ILE A 152 -28.77 10.22 7.46
CA ILE A 152 -28.12 10.98 6.39
C ILE A 152 -29.12 11.97 5.77
N ALA A 153 -28.61 13.06 5.19
CA ALA A 153 -29.47 14.14 4.68
C ALA A 153 -30.45 13.67 3.59
N GLY A 154 -30.07 12.68 2.78
CA GLY A 154 -30.95 12.10 1.75
C GLY A 154 -32.13 11.28 2.30
N ASN A 155 -32.03 10.80 3.54
CA ASN A 155 -33.04 9.96 4.20
C ASN A 155 -33.96 10.74 5.16
N ILE A 156 -33.84 12.07 5.20
CA ILE A 156 -34.71 12.96 5.95
C ILE A 156 -35.56 13.72 4.93
N ILE A 157 -36.86 13.42 4.86
CA ILE A 157 -37.80 14.06 3.94
C ILE A 157 -38.78 14.94 4.71
N PHE A 158 -38.98 16.18 4.25
CA PHE A 158 -39.94 17.11 4.82
C PHE A 158 -41.30 16.96 4.16
N GLN A 159 -42.32 16.63 4.96
CA GLN A 159 -43.72 16.65 4.55
C GLN A 159 -44.43 17.76 5.31
N ASN A 160 -44.84 18.83 4.61
CA ASN A 160 -45.43 20.02 5.24
C ASN A 160 -44.51 20.66 6.31
N GLU A 161 -43.21 20.77 6.04
CA GLU A 161 -42.16 21.23 6.98
C GLU A 161 -41.87 20.32 8.18
N GLU A 162 -42.54 19.18 8.31
CA GLU A 162 -42.23 18.19 9.35
C GLU A 162 -41.18 17.19 8.83
N PRO A 163 -40.04 17.01 9.52
CA PRO A 163 -39.00 16.07 9.10
C PRO A 163 -39.46 14.63 9.33
N CYS A 164 -39.13 13.75 8.39
CA CYS A 164 -39.43 12.33 8.46
C CYS A 164 -38.19 11.49 8.15
N PHE A 165 -37.81 10.59 9.06
CA PHE A 165 -36.85 9.52 8.75
C PHE A 165 -37.52 8.48 7.87
N ILE A 166 -37.04 8.35 6.62
CA ILE A 166 -37.58 7.38 5.66
C ILE A 166 -36.81 6.06 5.60
N ASP A 167 -35.59 6.05 6.13
CA ASP A 167 -34.80 4.85 6.33
C ASP A 167 -34.24 4.80 7.75
N TYR A 168 -34.21 3.61 8.29
CA TYR A 168 -33.78 3.30 9.66
C TYR A 168 -33.37 1.83 9.70
N GLU A 169 -32.60 1.41 8.69
CA GLU A 169 -32.05 0.06 8.60
C GLU A 169 -30.88 -0.12 9.58
N TRP A 170 -30.12 0.95 9.82
CA TRP A 170 -29.01 1.00 10.75
C TRP A 170 -29.33 1.93 11.92
N VAL A 171 -30.06 1.40 12.90
CA VAL A 171 -30.23 2.05 14.21
C VAL A 171 -29.52 1.23 15.26
N PHE A 172 -28.64 1.87 16.03
CA PHE A 172 -27.90 1.22 17.10
C PHE A 172 -28.57 1.53 18.44
N LEU A 173 -28.91 0.48 19.18
CA LEU A 173 -29.54 0.54 20.51
C LEU A 173 -28.54 0.32 21.66
N PHE A 174 -27.27 0.57 21.38
CA PHE A 174 -26.17 0.59 22.33
C PHE A 174 -25.48 1.96 22.25
N PRO A 175 -24.74 2.38 23.29
CA PRO A 175 -24.06 3.67 23.29
C PRO A 175 -23.18 3.87 22.06
N MET A 176 -23.42 4.94 21.32
CA MET A 176 -22.67 5.33 20.13
C MET A 176 -21.98 6.67 20.35
N PRO A 177 -20.71 6.86 19.95
CA PRO A 177 -20.06 8.17 20.04
C PRO A 177 -20.78 9.18 19.16
N ARG A 178 -21.19 10.32 19.73
CA ARG A 178 -21.92 11.36 18.99
C ARG A 178 -21.12 11.84 17.77
N GLU A 179 -19.82 12.00 17.93
CA GLU A 179 -18.92 12.44 16.85
C GLU A 179 -18.90 11.48 15.66
N LEU A 180 -18.93 10.17 15.90
CA LEU A 180 -18.96 9.16 14.85
C LEU A 180 -20.27 9.19 14.05
N VAL A 181 -21.40 9.31 14.75
CA VAL A 181 -22.72 9.40 14.12
C VAL A 181 -22.82 10.67 13.27
N LEU A 182 -22.43 11.82 13.83
CA LEU A 182 -22.43 13.09 13.09
C LEU A 182 -21.51 13.04 11.87
N PHE A 183 -20.29 12.53 12.05
CA PHE A 183 -19.34 12.40 10.95
C PHE A 183 -19.91 11.55 9.83
N HIS A 184 -20.49 10.40 10.12
CA HIS A 184 -21.09 9.55 9.10
C HIS A 184 -22.23 10.28 8.36
N CYS A 185 -23.21 10.81 9.09
CA CYS A 185 -24.39 11.45 8.51
C CYS A 185 -24.04 12.69 7.65
N ILE A 186 -23.02 13.45 8.06
CA ILE A 186 -22.56 14.64 7.33
C ILE A 186 -21.61 14.28 6.20
N ARG A 187 -20.68 13.34 6.38
CA ARG A 187 -19.75 12.92 5.31
C ARG A 187 -20.49 12.29 4.13
N ASP A 188 -21.60 11.59 4.36
CA ASP A 188 -22.47 11.06 3.29
C ASP A 188 -22.89 12.16 2.30
N LEU A 189 -23.26 13.34 2.82
CA LEU A 189 -23.60 14.51 2.01
C LEU A 189 -22.46 14.90 1.06
N TYR A 190 -21.19 14.84 1.51
CA TYR A 190 -20.03 15.19 0.69
C TYR A 190 -19.75 14.17 -0.43
N PHE A 191 -20.16 12.90 -0.25
CA PHE A 191 -20.08 11.92 -1.33
C PHE A 191 -21.14 12.17 -2.42
N HIS A 192 -22.35 12.57 -2.04
CA HIS A 192 -23.44 12.87 -2.99
C HIS A 192 -23.33 14.25 -3.65
N LEU A 193 -22.69 15.20 -2.95
CA LEU A 193 -22.48 16.57 -3.42
C LEU A 193 -20.98 16.94 -3.41
N PRO A 194 -20.16 16.41 -4.34
CA PRO A 194 -18.72 16.70 -4.37
C PRO A 194 -18.36 18.19 -4.52
N SER A 195 -19.29 19.03 -4.98
CA SER A 195 -19.14 20.49 -5.01
C SER A 195 -19.02 21.12 -3.63
N LEU A 196 -19.47 20.44 -2.56
CA LEU A 196 -19.35 20.91 -1.19
C LEU A 196 -17.90 21.12 -0.79
N GLU A 197 -16.97 20.28 -1.23
CA GLU A 197 -15.56 20.42 -0.86
C GLU A 197 -14.96 21.76 -1.32
N LYS A 198 -15.50 22.36 -2.39
CA LYS A 198 -15.12 23.70 -2.84
C LYS A 198 -15.91 24.82 -2.15
N PHE A 199 -17.14 24.55 -1.76
CA PHE A 199 -18.05 25.53 -1.17
C PHE A 199 -17.79 25.72 0.34
N TYR A 200 -17.74 24.60 1.06
CA TYR A 200 -17.48 24.50 2.49
C TYR A 200 -16.79 23.14 2.78
N PRO A 201 -15.45 23.08 2.85
CA PRO A 201 -14.69 21.83 3.02
C PRO A 201 -15.17 20.98 4.19
N LEU A 202 -15.11 19.65 4.06
CA LEU A 202 -15.55 18.72 5.13
C LEU A 202 -14.83 19.00 6.46
N LYS A 203 -13.52 19.31 6.39
CA LYS A 203 -12.73 19.65 7.57
C LYS A 203 -13.29 20.88 8.31
N GLU A 204 -13.71 21.91 7.59
CA GLU A 204 -14.33 23.10 8.20
C GLU A 204 -15.68 22.75 8.84
N ALA A 205 -16.47 21.86 8.21
CA ALA A 205 -17.74 21.41 8.79
C ALA A 205 -17.52 20.59 10.08
N MET A 206 -16.50 19.73 10.10
CA MET A 206 -16.10 19.00 11.31
C MET A 206 -15.69 19.96 12.43
N GLU A 207 -14.87 20.97 12.13
CA GLU A 207 -14.46 22.00 13.09
C GLU A 207 -15.67 22.78 13.63
N TYR A 208 -16.59 23.18 12.75
CA TYR A 208 -17.83 23.89 13.12
C TYR A 208 -18.70 23.06 14.07
N LEU A 209 -18.88 21.77 13.75
CA LEU A 209 -19.65 20.81 14.56
C LEU A 209 -18.92 20.34 15.82
N ARG A 210 -17.69 20.81 16.04
CA ARG A 210 -16.81 20.44 17.16
C ARG A 210 -16.51 18.94 17.21
N ILE A 211 -16.40 18.31 16.05
CA ILE A 211 -15.86 16.96 15.91
C ILE A 211 -14.34 17.06 16.12
N ARG A 212 -13.86 16.51 17.24
CA ARG A 212 -12.46 16.59 17.67
C ARG A 212 -11.68 15.33 17.32
N CYS A 213 -12.37 14.21 17.18
CA CYS A 213 -11.76 12.95 16.77
C CYS A 213 -11.12 13.11 15.38
N PRO A 214 -9.86 12.68 15.20
CA PRO A 214 -9.21 12.73 13.89
C PRO A 214 -10.02 11.98 12.83
N GLN A 215 -10.14 12.57 11.64
CA GLN A 215 -10.91 11.99 10.54
C GLN A 215 -10.48 10.55 10.21
N GLU A 216 -9.18 10.26 10.24
CA GLU A 216 -8.62 8.93 9.95
C GLU A 216 -9.20 7.84 10.87
N MET A 217 -9.42 8.16 12.16
CA MET A 217 -9.98 7.23 13.14
C MET A 217 -11.48 6.99 12.90
N LEU A 218 -12.20 8.05 12.53
CA LEU A 218 -13.62 7.94 12.16
C LEU A 218 -13.79 7.19 10.84
N ASP A 219 -12.88 7.38 9.89
CA ASP A 219 -12.83 6.63 8.63
C ASP A 219 -12.50 5.15 8.88
N GLU A 220 -11.63 4.82 9.84
CA GLU A 220 -11.34 3.45 10.26
C GLU A 220 -12.57 2.78 10.88
N ALA A 221 -13.23 3.43 11.84
CA ALA A 221 -14.47 2.92 12.44
C ALA A 221 -15.57 2.68 11.40
N TYR A 222 -15.71 3.59 10.44
CA TYR A 222 -16.63 3.39 9.31
C TYR A 222 -16.18 2.26 8.37
N GLY A 223 -14.89 2.10 8.15
CA GLY A 223 -14.32 0.99 7.39
C GLY A 223 -14.67 -0.37 8.03
N ASN A 224 -14.61 -0.45 9.36
CA ASN A 224 -15.03 -1.63 10.12
C ASN A 224 -16.53 -1.88 9.99
N PHE A 225 -17.37 -0.85 10.09
CA PHE A 225 -18.81 -0.97 9.84
C PHE A 225 -19.09 -1.49 8.43
N HIS A 226 -18.43 -0.91 7.41
CA HIS A 226 -18.57 -1.38 6.04
C HIS A 226 -18.16 -2.86 5.92
N HIS A 227 -17.04 -3.26 6.54
CA HIS A 227 -16.58 -4.65 6.58
C HIS A 227 -17.62 -5.57 7.25
N TYR A 228 -18.15 -5.18 8.42
CA TYR A 228 -19.23 -5.89 9.11
C TYR A 228 -20.47 -6.09 8.23
N VAL A 229 -20.75 -5.12 7.34
CA VAL A 229 -21.87 -5.16 6.41
C VAL A 229 -21.61 -6.07 5.21
N ILE A 230 -20.39 -6.10 4.65
CA ILE A 230 -20.08 -6.80 3.39
C ILE A 230 -19.40 -8.16 3.54
N CYS A 231 -18.88 -8.48 4.72
CA CYS A 231 -18.15 -9.73 4.98
C CYS A 231 -19.01 -10.74 5.75
N GLU A 232 -18.86 -12.00 5.38
CA GLU A 232 -19.34 -13.16 6.12
C GLU A 232 -18.41 -13.46 7.31
N ASN A 233 -18.85 -14.32 8.24
CA ASN A 233 -18.08 -14.67 9.44
C ASN A 233 -16.73 -15.35 9.14
N ASP A 234 -16.58 -15.97 7.97
CA ASP A 234 -15.32 -16.57 7.50
C ASP A 234 -14.41 -15.58 6.77
N GLY A 235 -14.81 -14.30 6.69
CA GLY A 235 -14.10 -13.22 6.00
C GLY A 235 -14.38 -13.14 4.50
N ALA A 236 -15.21 -14.03 3.94
CA ALA A 236 -15.60 -13.95 2.54
C ALA A 236 -16.44 -12.69 2.27
N SER A 237 -16.25 -12.06 1.11
CA SER A 237 -17.06 -10.90 0.70
C SER A 237 -17.36 -10.94 -0.79
N PHE A 238 -18.65 -10.94 -1.14
CA PHE A 238 -19.07 -10.85 -2.53
C PHE A 238 -18.70 -9.49 -3.14
N ALA A 239 -18.90 -8.38 -2.41
CA ALA A 239 -18.41 -7.06 -2.81
C ALA A 239 -16.89 -7.07 -3.06
N GLY A 240 -16.11 -7.68 -2.15
CA GLY A 240 -14.67 -7.82 -2.31
C GLY A 240 -14.27 -8.62 -3.56
N ALA A 241 -14.91 -9.77 -3.78
CA ALA A 241 -14.69 -10.60 -4.96
C ALA A 241 -15.08 -9.87 -6.26
N LYS A 242 -16.22 -9.17 -6.26
CA LYS A 242 -16.68 -8.34 -7.38
C LYS A 242 -15.71 -7.21 -7.68
N ALA A 243 -15.26 -6.47 -6.66
CA ALA A 243 -14.26 -5.42 -6.83
C ALA A 243 -12.94 -5.97 -7.37
N GLY A 244 -12.48 -7.12 -6.89
CA GLY A 244 -11.32 -7.83 -7.42
C GLY A 244 -11.47 -8.17 -8.91
N ALA A 245 -12.61 -8.74 -9.30
CA ALA A 245 -12.91 -9.09 -10.69
C ALA A 245 -13.07 -7.86 -11.60
N LEU A 246 -13.53 -6.72 -11.07
CA LEU A 246 -13.70 -5.48 -11.83
C LEU A 246 -12.39 -4.68 -12.01
N LYS A 247 -11.39 -4.87 -11.12
CA LYS A 247 -10.09 -4.18 -11.19
C LYS A 247 -9.21 -4.58 -12.39
N GLU A 248 -9.57 -5.64 -13.14
CA GLU A 248 -8.81 -6.09 -14.32
C GLU A 248 -9.29 -5.54 -15.68
N ARG A 249 -10.03 -4.42 -15.74
CA ARG A 249 -10.28 -3.76 -17.02
C ARG A 249 -9.16 -2.76 -17.35
N ARG A 250 -8.04 -3.28 -17.86
CA ARG A 250 -7.05 -2.49 -18.61
C ARG A 250 -7.60 -2.22 -20.00
N ASP A 251 -7.71 -0.96 -20.38
CA ASP A 251 -8.16 -0.60 -21.72
C ASP A 251 -7.07 -0.87 -22.78
N VAL A 252 -7.45 -0.82 -24.06
CA VAL A 252 -6.50 -1.02 -25.17
C VAL A 252 -5.36 0.00 -25.11
N GLN A 253 -5.62 1.21 -24.63
CA GLN A 253 -4.62 2.27 -24.55
C GLN A 253 -3.52 1.94 -23.53
N TYR A 254 -3.86 1.30 -22.41
CA TYR A 254 -2.90 0.80 -21.43
C TYR A 254 -1.92 -0.19 -22.08
N TYR A 255 -2.43 -1.19 -22.82
CA TYR A 255 -1.57 -2.17 -23.49
C TYR A 255 -0.73 -1.55 -24.62
N MET A 256 -1.28 -0.56 -25.32
CA MET A 256 -0.50 0.19 -26.32
C MET A 256 0.65 0.98 -25.69
N ASN A 257 0.39 1.62 -24.54
CA ASN A 257 1.41 2.38 -23.81
C ASN A 257 2.48 1.47 -23.21
N ASP A 258 2.08 0.33 -22.64
CA ASP A 258 3.00 -0.68 -22.08
C ASP A 258 3.87 -1.32 -23.17
N ALA A 259 3.28 -1.68 -24.33
CA ALA A 259 4.03 -2.17 -25.47
C ALA A 259 5.01 -1.13 -26.03
N ALA A 260 4.63 0.16 -26.06
CA ALA A 260 5.50 1.25 -26.48
C ALA A 260 6.64 1.51 -25.49
N TYR A 261 6.41 1.28 -24.19
CA TYR A 261 7.44 1.35 -23.16
C TYR A 261 8.41 0.16 -23.29
N ALA A 262 7.90 -1.07 -23.33
CA ALA A 262 8.70 -2.28 -23.49
C ALA A 262 9.57 -2.24 -24.76
N ARG A 263 9.03 -1.70 -25.87
CA ARG A 263 9.80 -1.49 -27.10
C ARG A 263 10.97 -0.52 -26.92
N ARG A 264 10.77 0.59 -26.21
CA ARG A 264 11.84 1.57 -25.94
C ARG A 264 12.96 0.98 -25.10
N GLU A 265 12.62 0.23 -24.06
CA GLU A 265 13.57 -0.47 -23.20
C GLU A 265 14.34 -1.54 -23.99
N TRP A 266 13.65 -2.31 -24.83
CA TRP A 266 14.28 -3.30 -25.70
C TRP A 266 15.26 -2.67 -26.69
N GLU A 267 14.89 -1.56 -27.34
CA GLU A 267 15.76 -0.84 -28.26
C GLU A 267 17.00 -0.27 -27.56
N GLN A 268 16.86 0.20 -26.31
CA GLN A 268 18.00 0.65 -25.51
C GLN A 268 18.93 -0.51 -25.15
N CYS A 269 18.37 -1.65 -24.72
CA CYS A 269 19.13 -2.86 -24.45
C CYS A 269 19.89 -3.35 -25.69
N ALA A 270 19.24 -3.34 -26.85
CA ALA A 270 19.86 -3.74 -28.13
C ALA A 270 21.05 -2.84 -28.50
N ARG A 271 20.91 -1.51 -28.36
CA ARG A 271 22.02 -0.56 -28.59
C ARG A 271 23.19 -0.78 -27.63
N ASN A 272 22.89 -0.99 -26.34
CA ASN A 272 23.92 -1.27 -25.34
C ASN A 272 24.68 -2.56 -25.66
N TRP A 273 23.96 -3.61 -26.08
CA TRP A 273 24.56 -4.87 -26.48
C TRP A 273 25.43 -4.73 -27.73
N GLN A 274 24.96 -4.02 -28.76
CA GLN A 274 25.77 -3.73 -29.95
C GLN A 274 27.07 -2.99 -29.61
N GLY A 275 27.00 -1.97 -28.73
CA GLY A 275 28.19 -1.27 -28.26
C GLY A 275 29.13 -2.17 -27.45
N ALA A 276 28.60 -3.11 -26.66
CA ALA A 276 29.41 -4.08 -25.93
C ALA A 276 30.12 -5.07 -26.88
N VAL A 277 29.43 -5.56 -27.92
CA VAL A 277 30.02 -6.43 -28.94
C VAL A 277 31.18 -5.73 -29.67
N GLN A 278 31.00 -4.45 -30.03
CA GLN A 278 32.07 -3.66 -30.67
C GLN A 278 33.29 -3.49 -29.76
N ARG A 279 33.09 -3.13 -28.48
CA ARG A 279 34.18 -3.03 -27.50
C ARG A 279 34.90 -4.37 -27.29
N ASN A 280 34.17 -5.48 -27.27
CA ASN A 280 34.78 -6.81 -27.15
C ASN A 280 35.66 -7.14 -28.36
N ALA A 281 35.25 -6.77 -29.58
CA ALA A 281 36.08 -6.95 -30.77
C ALA A 281 37.38 -6.13 -30.72
N GLU A 282 37.34 -4.92 -30.15
CA GLU A 282 38.54 -4.11 -29.91
C GLU A 282 39.46 -4.75 -28.87
N ILE A 283 38.90 -5.25 -27.76
CA ILE A 283 39.65 -5.96 -26.70
C ILE A 283 40.33 -7.22 -27.27
N GLU A 284 39.65 -7.99 -28.10
CA GLU A 284 40.25 -9.15 -28.78
C GLU A 284 41.47 -8.77 -29.62
N LYS A 285 41.40 -7.65 -30.34
CA LYS A 285 42.52 -7.14 -31.14
C LYS A 285 43.72 -6.76 -30.25
N TYR A 286 43.47 -6.08 -29.12
CA TYR A 286 44.53 -5.76 -28.15
C TYR A 286 45.14 -7.01 -27.53
N TRP A 287 44.32 -8.01 -27.19
CA TRP A 287 44.78 -9.27 -26.64
C TRP A 287 45.66 -10.05 -27.62
N GLN A 288 45.28 -10.10 -28.91
CA GLN A 288 46.10 -10.71 -29.96
C GLN A 288 47.46 -10.01 -30.10
N GLN A 289 47.48 -8.67 -30.11
CA GLN A 289 48.73 -7.89 -30.19
C GLN A 289 49.63 -8.13 -28.98
N ALA A 290 49.06 -8.11 -27.77
CA ALA A 290 49.80 -8.37 -26.53
C ALA A 290 50.36 -9.80 -26.48
N SER A 291 49.56 -10.78 -26.89
CA SER A 291 49.98 -12.19 -27.00
C SER A 291 51.15 -12.37 -27.97
N GLN A 292 51.08 -11.74 -29.15
CA GLN A 292 52.16 -11.78 -30.13
C GLN A 292 53.44 -11.10 -29.61
N ALA A 293 53.31 -9.96 -28.93
CA ALA A 293 54.45 -9.27 -28.31
C ALA A 293 55.10 -10.12 -27.23
N ASN A 294 54.30 -10.76 -26.36
CA ASN A 294 54.79 -11.67 -25.33
C ASN A 294 55.52 -12.88 -25.92
N TYR A 295 54.98 -13.47 -27.00
CA TYR A 295 55.64 -14.57 -27.70
C TYR A 295 57.02 -14.15 -28.24
N GLN A 296 57.11 -12.98 -28.87
CA GLN A 296 58.39 -12.45 -29.37
C GLN A 296 59.38 -12.17 -28.24
N LEU A 297 58.90 -11.64 -27.12
CA LEU A 297 59.73 -11.31 -25.96
C LEU A 297 60.28 -12.58 -25.31
N ASN A 298 59.44 -13.61 -25.14
CA ASN A 298 59.86 -14.93 -24.65
C ASN A 298 60.90 -15.57 -25.58
N ALA A 299 60.71 -15.50 -26.90
CA ALA A 299 61.70 -16.02 -27.84
C ALA A 299 63.06 -15.29 -27.74
N ARG A 300 63.07 -13.99 -27.44
CA ARG A 300 64.30 -13.23 -27.17
C ARG A 300 64.93 -13.62 -25.84
N LEU A 301 64.10 -13.86 -24.82
CA LEU A 301 64.54 -14.23 -23.48
C LEU A 301 65.23 -15.59 -23.50
N VAL A 302 64.63 -16.60 -24.14
CA VAL A 302 65.24 -17.94 -24.34
C VAL A 302 66.60 -17.82 -25.04
N LYS A 303 66.71 -17.03 -26.11
CA LYS A 303 67.99 -16.82 -26.80
C LYS A 303 69.05 -16.16 -25.90
N ALA A 304 68.63 -15.23 -25.03
CA ALA A 304 69.52 -14.58 -24.09
C ALA A 304 69.99 -15.55 -22.99
N GLU A 305 69.10 -16.41 -22.49
CA GLU A 305 69.41 -17.48 -21.53
C GLU A 305 70.40 -18.49 -22.11
N ASP A 306 70.17 -18.97 -23.34
CA ASP A 306 71.09 -19.89 -24.03
C ASP A 306 72.48 -19.26 -24.22
N ALA A 307 72.52 -17.99 -24.62
CA ALA A 307 73.77 -17.26 -24.79
C ALA A 307 74.51 -17.06 -23.45
N LEU A 308 73.77 -16.81 -22.36
CA LEU A 308 74.33 -16.70 -21.02
C LEU A 308 74.88 -18.04 -20.55
N ALA A 309 74.12 -19.13 -20.68
CA ALA A 309 74.55 -20.48 -20.33
C ALA A 309 75.82 -20.89 -21.11
N GLY A 310 75.90 -20.55 -22.39
CA GLY A 310 77.09 -20.77 -23.20
C GLY A 310 78.31 -19.98 -22.73
N LYS A 311 78.13 -18.73 -22.25
CA LYS A 311 79.21 -17.95 -21.63
C LYS A 311 79.63 -18.53 -20.29
N GLU A 312 78.68 -18.93 -19.44
CA GLU A 312 78.97 -19.56 -18.15
C GLU A 312 79.76 -20.85 -18.31
N GLN A 313 79.41 -21.70 -19.27
CA GLN A 313 80.18 -22.90 -19.59
C GLN A 313 81.63 -22.57 -20.00
N LYS A 314 81.83 -21.56 -20.85
CA LYS A 314 83.18 -21.11 -21.25
C LYS A 314 83.98 -20.57 -20.07
N TYR A 315 83.37 -19.73 -19.24
CA TYR A 315 84.02 -19.22 -18.03
C TYR A 315 84.37 -20.33 -17.05
N ASN A 316 83.47 -21.29 -16.82
CA ASN A 316 83.72 -22.43 -15.95
C ASN A 316 84.84 -23.33 -16.49
N ALA A 317 84.91 -23.55 -17.81
CA ALA A 317 86.01 -24.28 -18.43
C ALA A 317 87.36 -23.57 -18.27
N GLU A 318 87.39 -22.25 -18.46
CA GLU A 318 88.62 -21.45 -18.28
C GLU A 318 89.06 -21.41 -16.82
N ILE A 319 88.12 -21.28 -15.87
CA ILE A 319 88.42 -21.37 -14.43
C ILE A 319 89.05 -22.73 -14.10
N ARG A 320 88.52 -23.84 -14.64
CA ARG A 320 89.12 -25.17 -14.44
C ARG A 320 90.54 -25.24 -15.01
N ARG A 321 90.75 -24.78 -16.24
CA ARG A 321 92.07 -24.75 -16.89
C ARG A 321 93.09 -23.96 -16.07
N LEU A 322 92.73 -22.75 -15.65
CA LEU A 322 93.60 -21.91 -14.82
C LEU A 322 93.86 -22.53 -13.43
N THR A 323 92.90 -23.27 -12.89
CA THR A 323 93.05 -24.01 -11.62
C THR A 323 94.04 -25.17 -11.78
N GLU A 324 93.95 -25.93 -12.86
CA GLU A 324 94.88 -27.00 -13.19
C GLU A 324 96.30 -26.47 -13.44
N GLU A 325 96.43 -25.40 -14.24
CA GLU A 325 97.72 -24.71 -14.46
C GLU A 325 98.32 -24.23 -13.14
N ARG A 326 97.52 -23.59 -12.27
CA ARG A 326 97.94 -23.17 -10.93
C ARG A 326 98.43 -24.36 -10.11
N ASP A 327 97.73 -25.49 -10.14
CA ASP A 327 98.10 -26.68 -9.35
C ASP A 327 99.39 -27.34 -9.87
N ILE A 328 99.60 -27.37 -11.19
CA ILE A 328 100.87 -27.77 -11.81
C ILE A 328 102.00 -26.85 -11.36
N TRP A 329 101.81 -25.54 -11.46
CA TRP A 329 102.81 -24.56 -11.02
C TRP A 329 103.10 -24.67 -9.53
N LYS A 330 102.08 -24.94 -8.72
CA LYS A 330 102.22 -25.17 -7.28
C LYS A 330 103.04 -26.42 -7.00
N GLN A 331 102.76 -27.55 -7.67
CA GLN A 331 103.56 -28.78 -7.55
C GLN A 331 105.00 -28.60 -8.04
N ALA A 332 105.20 -27.90 -9.16
CA ALA A 332 106.53 -27.59 -9.68
C ALA A 332 107.31 -26.72 -8.69
N TYR A 333 106.67 -25.67 -8.15
CA TYR A 333 107.24 -24.82 -7.11
C TYR A 333 107.60 -25.63 -5.85
N GLU A 334 106.67 -26.46 -5.35
CA GLU A 334 106.90 -27.33 -4.19
C GLU A 334 108.04 -28.32 -4.44
N THR A 335 108.15 -28.88 -5.65
CA THR A 335 109.25 -29.78 -6.05
C THR A 335 110.59 -29.07 -6.04
N VAL A 336 110.66 -27.88 -6.65
CA VAL A 336 111.88 -27.05 -6.66
C VAL A 336 112.29 -26.70 -5.24
N VAL A 337 111.39 -26.13 -4.44
CA VAL A 337 111.63 -25.73 -3.05
C VAL A 337 112.02 -26.94 -2.17
N ASN A 338 111.50 -28.13 -2.47
CA ASN A 338 111.85 -29.34 -1.74
C ASN A 338 113.10 -30.06 -2.22
N SER A 339 113.63 -29.73 -3.40
CA SER A 339 114.82 -30.37 -3.98
C SER A 339 116.07 -30.19 -3.09
N LYS A 340 116.97 -31.17 -3.11
CA LYS A 340 118.25 -31.10 -2.38
C LYS A 340 119.07 -29.90 -2.83
N THR A 341 119.05 -29.59 -4.13
CA THR A 341 119.78 -28.48 -4.74
C THR A 341 119.26 -27.13 -4.25
N TRP A 342 117.93 -26.92 -4.22
CA TRP A 342 117.35 -25.67 -3.71
C TRP A 342 117.52 -25.56 -2.20
N LYS A 343 117.28 -26.64 -1.44
CA LYS A 343 117.52 -26.65 0.02
C LYS A 343 118.99 -26.39 0.34
N ALA A 344 119.93 -26.92 -0.46
CA ALA A 344 121.35 -26.62 -0.35
C ALA A 344 121.66 -25.17 -0.72
N ALA A 345 121.09 -24.64 -1.81
CA ALA A 345 121.23 -23.24 -2.22
C ALA A 345 120.61 -22.29 -1.18
N GLN A 346 119.51 -22.66 -0.53
CA GLN A 346 118.88 -21.86 0.53
C GLN A 346 119.66 -21.98 1.86
N LYS A 347 120.23 -23.15 2.15
CA LYS A 347 121.15 -23.36 3.28
C LYS A 347 122.44 -22.57 3.07
N LEU A 348 123.01 -22.58 1.85
CA LEU A 348 124.11 -21.72 1.40
C LEU A 348 123.70 -20.25 1.48
N LYS A 349 122.52 -19.84 1.02
CA LYS A 349 122.03 -18.46 1.17
C LYS A 349 121.83 -18.06 2.64
N ARG A 350 121.45 -18.98 3.52
CA ARG A 350 121.36 -18.75 4.98
C ARG A 350 122.72 -18.81 5.70
N THR A 351 123.72 -19.53 5.17
CA THR A 351 125.06 -19.64 5.76
C THR A 351 126.04 -18.61 5.20
N LEU A 352 125.91 -18.24 3.92
CA LEU A 352 126.66 -17.17 3.24
C LEU A 352 125.95 -15.82 3.35
N GLY A 353 124.62 -15.77 3.44
CA GLY A 353 123.86 -14.55 3.78
C GLY A 353 123.78 -14.27 5.28
N LYS A 354 124.52 -15.04 6.10
CA LYS A 354 124.88 -14.68 7.47
C LYS A 354 126.39 -14.48 7.57
N LYS A 355 126.95 -13.65 6.68
CA LYS A 355 128.04 -12.72 6.94
C LYS A 355 128.12 -11.71 5.78
N VAL A 356 127.81 -10.47 6.13
CA VAL A 356 127.70 -9.23 5.33
C VAL A 356 126.38 -9.04 4.60
#